data_AF-A0A0L0ULD0-F1
#
_entry.id   AF-A0A0L0ULD0-F1
#
_cell.length_a   1.000
_cell.length_b   1.000
_cell.length_c   1.000
_cell.angle_alpha   90.00
_cell.angle_beta   90.00
_cell.angle_gamma   90.00
#
_symmetry.space_group_name_H-M   'P 1'
#
loop_
_entity.id
_entity.type
_entity.pdbx_description
1 polymer ?
#
loop_
_entity_poly.entity_id
_entity_poly.type
_entity_poly.pdbx_seq_one_letter_code
_entity_poly.pdbx_strand_id
1 'polypeptide(L)'
;MCNADVKLGDLLIHEGSAKDAQKHAARVFNADKTYFVLNGTSAANKVVTNALLTRGDLVLFDRNNHKSNHHGALIQAGATPVYLDEVPRSEA
;
A
#
# COMPACT_ATOMS: atom_id res chain seq x y z
N MET A 1 7.73 -23.95 -2.82
CA MET A 1 8.75 -22.93 -3.12
C MET A 1 8.92 -22.09 -1.88
N CYS A 2 10.14 -21.98 -1.37
CA CYS A 2 10.50 -21.11 -0.26
C CYS A 2 11.88 -20.49 -0.50
N ASN A 3 12.40 -19.70 0.44
CA ASN A 3 13.68 -19.02 0.27
C ASN A 3 14.88 -19.98 0.09
N ALA A 4 14.73 -21.27 0.41
CA ALA A 4 15.75 -22.29 0.13
C ALA A 4 15.91 -22.56 -1.39
N ASP A 5 14.91 -22.26 -2.20
CA ASP A 5 14.94 -22.37 -3.65
C ASP A 5 15.64 -21.14 -4.28
N VAL A 6 16.93 -20.96 -4.00
CA VAL A 6 17.72 -19.75 -4.34
C VAL A 6 17.68 -19.35 -5.83
N LYS A 7 17.39 -20.31 -6.73
CA LYS A 7 17.23 -20.06 -8.17
C LYS A 7 16.07 -19.09 -8.48
N LEU A 8 15.11 -18.94 -7.58
CA LEU A 8 13.95 -18.06 -7.73
C LEU A 8 14.19 -16.65 -7.16
N GLY A 9 15.32 -16.44 -6.48
CA GLY A 9 15.65 -15.19 -5.79
C GLY A 9 14.96 -15.07 -4.43
N ASP A 10 14.85 -13.82 -3.94
CA ASP A 10 14.28 -13.50 -2.64
C ASP A 10 13.18 -12.44 -2.80
N LEU A 11 11.96 -12.78 -2.36
CA LEU A 11 10.79 -11.91 -2.45
C LEU A 11 10.82 -10.74 -1.46
N LEU A 12 11.41 -10.93 -0.28
CA LEU A 12 11.41 -9.98 0.83
C LEU A 12 12.42 -8.86 0.60
N ILE A 13 13.63 -9.21 0.16
CA ILE A 13 14.69 -8.23 -0.11
C ILE A 13 14.86 -7.89 -1.60
N HIS A 14 14.01 -8.47 -2.46
CA HIS A 14 13.90 -8.16 -3.88
C HIS A 14 15.20 -8.47 -4.65
N GLU A 15 15.53 -9.75 -4.73
CA GLU A 15 16.68 -10.27 -5.48
C GLU A 15 16.27 -11.31 -6.53
N GLY A 16 17.12 -11.51 -7.55
CA GLY A 16 16.89 -12.46 -8.63
C GLY A 16 15.56 -12.26 -9.37
N SER A 17 14.92 -13.37 -9.75
CA SER A 17 13.69 -13.37 -10.54
C SER A 17 12.54 -12.58 -9.90
N ALA A 18 12.46 -12.56 -8.56
CA ALA A 18 11.48 -11.76 -7.83
C ALA A 18 11.62 -10.25 -8.13
N LYS A 19 12.85 -9.74 -8.14
CA LYS A 19 13.16 -8.33 -8.48
C LYS A 19 12.83 -8.02 -9.93
N ASP A 20 13.17 -8.92 -10.84
CA ASP A 20 12.98 -8.71 -12.27
C ASP A 20 11.50 -8.67 -12.64
N ALA A 21 10.68 -9.50 -12.00
CA ALA A 21 9.23 -9.45 -12.12
C ALA A 21 8.66 -8.10 -11.62
N GLN A 22 9.11 -7.61 -10.47
CA GLN A 22 8.71 -6.30 -9.94
C GLN A 22 9.13 -5.14 -10.86
N LYS A 23 10.35 -5.16 -11.40
CA LYS A 23 10.82 -4.16 -12.38
C LYS A 23 10.03 -4.22 -13.68
N HIS A 24 9.66 -5.40 -14.15
CA HIS A 24 8.82 -5.56 -15.32
C HIS A 24 7.42 -4.97 -15.08
N ALA A 25 6.80 -5.29 -13.94
CA ALA A 25 5.52 -4.70 -13.55
C ALA A 25 5.58 -3.17 -13.47
N ALA A 26 6.66 -2.61 -12.90
CA ALA A 26 6.86 -1.16 -12.84
C ALA A 26 6.83 -0.50 -14.24
N ARG A 27 7.46 -1.13 -15.25
CA ARG A 27 7.38 -0.65 -16.64
C ARG A 27 5.98 -0.77 -17.23
N VAL A 28 5.29 -1.88 -16.99
CA VAL A 28 3.93 -2.12 -17.52
C VAL A 28 2.93 -1.12 -16.94
N PHE A 29 3.00 -0.85 -15.64
CA PHE A 29 2.08 0.04 -14.93
C PHE A 29 2.55 1.50 -14.88
N ASN A 30 3.64 1.84 -15.59
CA ASN A 30 4.22 3.18 -15.65
C ASN A 30 4.49 3.79 -14.26
N ALA A 31 5.15 3.02 -13.39
CA ALA A 31 5.52 3.43 -12.04
C ALA A 31 7.04 3.38 -11.86
N ASP A 32 7.58 4.20 -10.95
CA ASP A 32 9.01 4.16 -10.61
C ASP A 32 9.42 2.81 -9.98
N LYS A 33 8.55 2.26 -9.13
CA LYS A 33 8.72 0.96 -8.47
C LYS A 33 7.38 0.25 -8.31
N THR A 34 7.42 -1.07 -8.28
CA THR A 34 6.27 -1.92 -7.95
C THR A 34 6.67 -2.95 -6.90
N TYR A 35 5.86 -3.09 -5.86
CA TYR A 35 6.03 -4.08 -4.79
C TYR A 35 4.92 -5.11 -4.85
N PHE A 36 5.27 -6.39 -4.74
CA PHE A 36 4.29 -7.46 -4.72
C PHE A 36 3.82 -7.72 -3.30
N VAL A 37 2.55 -7.42 -3.03
CA VAL A 37 1.90 -7.68 -1.73
C VAL A 37 0.97 -8.87 -1.88
N LEU A 38 1.28 -9.96 -1.16
CA LEU A 38 0.59 -11.25 -1.33
C LEU A 38 -0.64 -11.43 -0.42
N ASN A 39 -0.96 -10.44 0.41
CA ASN A 39 -2.10 -10.47 1.34
C ASN A 39 -3.19 -9.44 0.97
N GLY A 40 -3.33 -9.20 -0.33
CA GLY A 40 -4.30 -8.28 -0.92
C GLY A 40 -4.05 -6.80 -0.61
N THR A 41 -4.88 -5.93 -1.21
CA THR A 41 -4.79 -4.47 -1.06
C THR A 41 -4.99 -4.02 0.39
N SER A 42 -5.69 -4.81 1.20
CA SER A 42 -5.83 -4.53 2.64
C SER A 42 -4.50 -4.51 3.38
N ALA A 43 -3.54 -5.36 3.01
CA ALA A 43 -2.19 -5.31 3.55
C ALA A 43 -1.35 -4.22 2.88
N ALA A 44 -1.50 -4.03 1.56
CA ALA A 44 -0.78 -3.00 0.82
C ALA A 44 -1.03 -1.59 1.38
N ASN A 45 -2.29 -1.26 1.70
CA ASN A 45 -2.64 0.00 2.32
C ASN A 45 -1.94 0.21 3.68
N LYS A 46 -1.78 -0.86 4.47
CA LYS A 46 -1.08 -0.78 5.76
C LYS A 46 0.43 -0.59 5.56
N VAL A 47 1.01 -1.25 4.54
CA VAL A 47 2.42 -1.02 4.18
C VAL A 47 2.65 0.44 3.83
N VAL A 48 1.81 1.03 2.97
CA VAL A 48 1.95 2.44 2.56
C VAL A 48 1.75 3.39 3.73
N THR A 49 0.66 3.23 4.49
CA THR A 49 0.33 4.14 5.59
C THR A 49 1.35 4.09 6.73
N ASN A 50 1.81 2.90 7.15
CA ASN A 50 2.83 2.79 8.21
C ASN A 50 4.23 3.18 7.73
N ALA A 51 4.50 3.18 6.41
CA ALA A 51 5.78 3.67 5.88
C ALA A 51 5.86 5.20 5.85
N LEU A 52 4.72 5.89 5.72
CA LEU A 52 4.66 7.33 5.48
C LEU A 52 4.19 8.14 6.70
N LEU A 53 3.29 7.58 7.51
CA LEU A 53 2.63 8.32 8.58
C LEU A 53 3.22 7.97 9.95
N THR A 54 3.26 8.98 10.82
CA THR A 54 3.59 8.88 12.22
C THR A 54 2.48 9.46 13.10
N ARG A 55 2.55 9.22 14.41
CA ARG A 55 1.49 9.62 15.33
C ARG A 55 1.34 11.14 15.35
N GLY A 56 0.11 11.61 15.11
CA GLY A 56 -0.22 13.03 15.09
C GLY A 56 -0.09 13.70 13.72
N ASP A 57 0.46 13.02 12.71
CA ASP A 57 0.46 13.55 11.34
C ASP A 57 -0.97 13.79 10.84
N LEU A 58 -1.14 14.84 10.03
CA LEU A 58 -2.39 15.07 9.33
C LEU A 58 -2.44 14.23 8.06
N VAL A 59 -3.57 13.58 7.82
CA VAL A 59 -3.81 12.83 6.57
C VAL A 59 -5.12 13.30 5.92
N LEU A 60 -5.04 13.74 4.67
CA LEU A 60 -6.24 14.03 3.88
C LEU A 60 -6.96 12.72 3.59
N PHE A 61 -8.21 12.62 4.02
CA PHE A 61 -8.87 11.34 4.19
C PHE A 61 -10.25 11.32 3.54
N ASP A 62 -10.40 10.51 2.49
CA ASP A 62 -11.71 10.23 1.90
C ASP A 62 -12.60 9.50 2.93
N ARG A 63 -13.85 9.98 3.13
CA ARG A 63 -14.84 9.36 4.02
C ARG A 63 -15.26 7.98 3.51
N ASN A 64 -15.21 7.72 2.21
CA ASN A 64 -15.55 6.45 1.59
C ASN A 64 -14.36 5.45 1.55
N ASN A 65 -13.26 5.76 2.25
CA ASN A 65 -12.11 4.88 2.31
C ASN A 65 -12.48 3.49 2.85
N HIS A 66 -12.00 2.43 2.17
CA HIS A 66 -12.15 1.07 2.67
C HIS A 66 -11.52 0.90 4.08
N LYS A 67 -12.10 0.04 4.92
CA LYS A 67 -11.70 -0.18 6.33
C LYS A 67 -10.19 -0.38 6.56
N SER A 68 -9.47 -0.89 5.56
CA SER A 68 -8.02 -1.08 5.62
C SER A 68 -7.25 0.24 5.78
N ASN A 69 -7.72 1.34 5.18
CA ASN A 69 -7.11 2.67 5.35
C ASN A 69 -7.37 3.23 6.74
N HIS A 70 -8.56 3.00 7.32
CA HIS A 70 -8.83 3.38 8.71
C HIS A 70 -7.88 2.64 9.66
N HIS A 71 -7.71 1.32 9.47
CA HIS A 71 -6.82 0.52 10.29
C HIS A 71 -5.35 0.94 10.16
N GLY A 72 -4.87 1.16 8.93
CA GLY A 72 -3.47 1.52 8.69
C GLY A 72 -3.14 2.94 9.12
N ALA A 73 -3.88 3.94 8.62
CA ALA A 73 -3.55 5.35 8.86
C ALA A 73 -3.93 5.83 10.26
N LEU A 74 -5.15 5.50 10.72
CA LEU A 74 -5.70 6.14 11.93
C LEU A 74 -5.40 5.31 13.19
N ILE A 75 -5.57 3.99 13.12
CA ILE A 75 -5.40 3.12 14.29
C ILE A 75 -3.93 2.74 14.50
N GLN A 76 -3.25 2.23 13.46
CA GLN A 76 -1.86 1.77 13.58
C GLN A 76 -0.87 2.94 13.60
N ALA A 77 -0.89 3.80 12.58
CA ALA A 77 0.02 4.94 12.50
C ALA A 77 -0.36 6.10 13.44
N GLY A 78 -1.63 6.21 13.84
CA GLY A 78 -2.08 7.27 14.76
C GLY A 78 -2.20 8.65 14.11
N ALA A 79 -2.44 8.70 12.80
CA ALA A 79 -2.66 9.95 12.08
C ALA A 79 -4.05 10.55 12.37
N THR A 80 -4.15 11.86 12.26
CA THR A 80 -5.39 12.62 12.42
C THR A 80 -6.01 12.92 11.06
N PRO A 81 -7.24 12.45 10.77
CA PRO A 81 -7.85 12.61 9.47
C PRO A 81 -8.39 14.03 9.27
N VAL A 82 -8.19 14.58 8.08
CA VAL A 82 -8.94 15.72 7.55
C VAL A 82 -9.87 15.18 6.48
N TYR A 83 -11.16 15.10 6.77
CA TYR A 83 -12.11 14.42 5.89
C TYR A 83 -12.46 15.26 4.66
N LEU A 84 -12.48 14.61 3.50
CA LEU A 84 -13.12 15.14 2.30
C LEU A 84 -14.60 14.78 2.32
N ASP A 85 -15.46 15.75 2.04
CA ASP A 85 -16.90 15.53 1.93
C ASP A 85 -17.25 14.88 0.59
N GLU A 86 -18.19 13.94 0.62
CA GLU A 86 -18.76 13.37 -0.60
C GLU A 86 -19.71 14.37 -1.25
N VAL A 87 -19.77 14.39 -2.59
CA VAL A 87 -20.81 15.15 -3.30
C VAL A 87 -22.18 14.61 -2.86
N PRO A 88 -23.13 15.46 -2.42
CA PRO A 88 -24.44 15.02 -2.01
C PRO A 88 -25.11 14.22 -3.13
N ARG A 89 -25.74 13.09 -2.79
CA ARG A 89 -26.46 12.23 -3.77
C ARG A 89 -27.60 12.93 -4.51
N SER A 90 -27.96 14.17 -4.16
CA SER A 90 -28.94 14.98 -4.89
C SER A 90 -28.38 15.60 -6.17
N GLU A 91 -27.08 15.50 -6.44
CA GLU A 91 -26.40 16.14 -7.57
C GLU A 91 -25.66 15.14 -8.48
N ALA A 92 -25.90 13.83 -8.33
CA ALA A 92 -25.27 12.74 -9.10
C ALA A 92 -26.24 12.05 -10.06
#